data_AF-A0A6P5C1Z3-F1
#
_entry.id   AF-A0A6P5C1Z3-F1
#
_cell.length_a   1.000
_cell.length_b   1.000
_cell.length_c   1.000
_cell.angle_alpha   90.00
_cell.angle_beta   90.00
_cell.angle_gamma   90.00
#
_symmetry.space_group_name_H-M   'P 1'
#
loop_
_entity.id
_entity.type
_entity.pdbx_description
1 polymer ?
#
loop_
_entity_poly.entity_id
_entity_poly.type
_entity_poly.pdbx_seq_one_letter_code
_entity_poly.pdbx_strand_id
1 'polypeptide(L)'
;MAAPVRQNRSLLGWVTTLGPGSRGYRAPPPPRRSREPWWPDPDDPLTPRWQLGPRYAAKQFARHGAASGVDPGSLWPSREQLLELEAEEREWYPSLAVMQESLRVQQLAEEQKRQAREQLIEECMAKMPQMIENWRRQQQARREKAQADKERRARLQ
;
A
#
# COMPACT_ATOMS: atom_id res chain seq x y z
N MET A 1 67.08 32.32 13.02
CA MET A 1 68.08 31.23 12.96
C MET A 1 67.39 30.00 12.41
N ALA A 2 67.57 29.73 11.11
CA ALA A 2 66.88 28.65 10.38
C ALA A 2 67.68 27.35 10.45
N ALA A 3 67.03 26.23 10.75
CA ALA A 3 67.61 24.89 10.67
C ALA A 3 67.22 24.23 9.33
N PRO A 4 68.17 23.61 8.59
CA PRO A 4 67.86 23.00 7.31
C PRO A 4 67.28 21.58 7.50
N VAL A 5 66.11 21.33 6.91
CA VAL A 5 65.52 19.99 6.82
C VAL A 5 66.21 19.22 5.69
N ARG A 6 66.70 18.02 6.03
CA ARG A 6 67.38 17.07 5.15
C ARG A 6 66.49 16.62 4.00
N GLN A 7 67.04 16.67 2.78
CA GLN A 7 66.49 16.00 1.60
C GLN A 7 66.75 14.49 1.70
N ASN A 8 65.69 13.69 1.80
CA ASN A 8 65.76 12.25 1.59
C ASN A 8 65.71 11.97 0.09
N ARG A 9 66.84 11.50 -0.46
CA ARG A 9 66.93 10.90 -1.79
C ARG A 9 66.19 9.55 -1.77
N SER A 10 65.05 9.46 -2.44
CA SER A 10 64.43 8.18 -2.77
C SER A 10 65.06 7.62 -4.05
N LEU A 11 65.70 6.46 -3.91
CA LEU A 11 66.25 5.65 -4.98
C LEU A 11 65.12 4.96 -5.77
N LEU A 12 65.21 5.06 -7.09
CA LEU A 12 64.94 4.01 -8.08
C LEU A 12 63.67 3.17 -7.90
N GLY A 13 62.57 3.66 -8.49
CA GLY A 13 61.40 2.87 -8.87
C GLY A 13 61.32 2.70 -10.39
N TRP A 14 62.03 1.70 -10.92
CA TRP A 14 61.67 0.89 -12.10
C TRP A 14 60.91 1.63 -13.22
N VAL A 15 61.65 2.21 -14.16
CA VAL A 15 61.09 2.56 -15.48
C VAL A 15 60.91 1.25 -16.24
N THR A 16 59.70 0.68 -16.18
CA THR A 16 59.25 -0.22 -17.22
C THR A 16 59.16 0.60 -18.51
N THR A 17 60.22 0.55 -19.31
CA THR A 17 60.14 0.97 -20.71
C THR A 17 59.19 0.01 -21.41
N LEU A 18 57.90 0.33 -21.39
CA LEU A 18 56.95 -0.20 -22.37
C LEU A 18 57.54 0.16 -23.73
N GLY A 19 57.99 -0.86 -24.47
CA GLY A 19 58.50 -0.69 -25.83
C GLY A 19 57.45 -0.02 -26.74
N PRO A 20 57.81 0.36 -27.98
CA PRO A 20 56.92 1.08 -28.89
C PRO A 20 55.79 0.16 -29.38
N GLY A 21 54.80 -0.03 -28.51
CA GLY A 21 53.55 -0.73 -28.79
C GLY A 21 52.46 0.23 -29.25
N SER A 22 52.80 1.37 -29.86
CA SER A 22 51.80 2.19 -30.54
C SER A 22 51.63 1.65 -31.95
N ARG A 23 50.70 0.71 -32.14
CA ARG A 23 50.09 0.53 -33.46
C ARG A 23 49.62 1.92 -33.90
N GLY A 24 50.09 2.41 -35.05
CA GLY A 24 49.83 3.78 -35.57
C GLY A 24 48.37 4.06 -35.98
N TYR A 25 47.40 3.40 -35.35
CA TYR A 25 45.98 3.62 -35.59
C TYR A 25 45.42 4.59 -34.55
N ARG A 26 44.85 5.69 -35.01
CA ARG A 26 44.10 6.62 -34.16
C ARG A 26 42.81 5.93 -33.72
N ALA A 27 42.61 5.81 -32.40
CA ALA A 27 41.35 5.32 -31.87
C ALA A 27 40.19 6.25 -32.27
N PRO A 28 39.01 5.72 -32.62
CA PRO A 28 37.83 6.55 -32.85
C PRO A 28 37.47 7.35 -31.59
N PRO A 29 36.78 8.49 -31.73
CA PRO A 29 36.33 9.25 -30.57
C PRO A 29 35.44 8.38 -29.67
N PRO A 30 35.50 8.55 -28.33
CA PRO A 30 34.66 7.79 -27.42
C PRO A 30 33.18 8.13 -27.65
N PRO A 31 32.28 7.13 -27.56
CA PRO A 31 30.85 7.37 -27.70
C PRO A 31 30.35 8.28 -26.56
N ARG A 32 29.65 9.35 -26.91
CA ARG A 32 29.04 10.29 -25.95
C ARG A 32 27.54 10.30 -26.14
N ARG A 33 26.81 10.51 -25.04
CA ARG A 33 25.37 10.77 -25.09
C ARG A 33 25.11 12.14 -25.73
N SER A 34 24.04 12.25 -26.50
CA SER A 34 23.54 13.56 -26.96
C SER A 34 23.23 14.47 -25.78
N ARG A 35 23.65 15.73 -25.89
CA ARG A 35 23.36 16.77 -24.89
C ARG A 35 21.98 17.39 -25.09
N GLU A 36 21.53 17.39 -26.33
CA GLU A 36 20.27 17.99 -26.75
C GLU A 36 19.08 17.05 -26.47
N PRO A 37 17.90 17.63 -26.24
CA PRO A 37 16.65 16.89 -26.23
C PRO A 37 16.49 16.10 -27.53
N TRP A 38 16.02 14.86 -27.43
CA TRP A 38 15.69 14.03 -28.58
C TRP A 38 14.19 14.13 -28.86
N TRP A 39 13.82 14.50 -30.08
CA TRP A 39 12.44 14.55 -30.56
C TRP A 39 12.29 13.61 -31.76
N PRO A 40 11.55 12.50 -31.61
CA PRO A 40 11.34 11.57 -32.71
C PRO A 40 10.33 12.12 -33.73
N ASP A 41 10.38 11.60 -34.94
CA ASP A 41 9.40 11.89 -36.00
C ASP A 41 8.04 11.25 -35.65
N PRO A 42 6.94 12.04 -35.59
CA PRO A 42 5.61 11.52 -35.30
C PRO A 42 5.04 10.61 -36.40
N ASP A 43 5.49 10.78 -37.64
CA ASP A 43 4.94 10.04 -38.79
C ASP A 43 5.70 8.72 -39.06
N ASP A 44 6.83 8.49 -38.38
CA ASP A 44 7.61 7.27 -38.51
C ASP A 44 6.94 6.09 -37.77
N PRO A 45 6.58 4.99 -38.46
CA PRO A 45 5.98 3.82 -37.82
C PRO A 45 6.93 3.09 -36.85
N LEU A 46 8.25 3.33 -36.95
CA LEU A 46 9.23 2.74 -36.03
C LEU A 46 9.30 3.48 -34.69
N THR A 47 8.72 4.69 -34.59
CA THR A 47 8.71 5.46 -33.35
C THR A 47 7.76 4.82 -32.33
N PRO A 48 8.26 4.45 -31.13
CA PRO A 48 7.39 3.92 -30.09
C PRO A 48 6.37 4.96 -29.62
N ARG A 49 5.09 4.57 -29.55
CA ARG A 49 3.97 5.46 -29.17
C ARG A 49 4.17 6.22 -27.86
N TRP A 50 4.90 5.65 -26.89
CA TRP A 50 5.15 6.30 -25.60
C TRP A 50 6.07 7.53 -25.70
N GLN A 51 6.86 7.67 -26.79
CA GLN A 51 7.71 8.85 -27.03
C GLN A 51 6.93 10.02 -27.65
N LEU A 52 5.78 9.73 -28.25
CA LEU A 52 4.93 10.72 -28.91
C LEU A 52 3.97 11.43 -27.92
N GLY A 53 3.77 10.86 -26.73
CA GLY A 53 2.83 11.39 -25.75
C GLY A 53 3.37 12.57 -24.93
N PRO A 54 2.48 13.34 -24.28
CA PRO A 54 2.84 14.49 -23.43
C PRO A 54 3.73 14.09 -22.25
N ARG A 55 3.63 12.84 -21.79
CA ARG A 55 4.49 12.27 -20.74
C ARG A 55 5.97 12.26 -21.14
N TYR A 56 6.29 12.02 -22.42
CA TYR A 56 7.66 12.07 -22.90
C TYR A 56 8.17 13.51 -22.94
N ALA A 57 7.35 14.44 -23.43
CA ALA A 57 7.68 15.85 -23.47
C ALA A 57 7.96 16.41 -22.06
N ALA A 58 7.10 16.10 -21.08
CA ALA A 58 7.31 16.45 -19.67
C ALA A 58 8.62 15.87 -19.11
N LYS A 59 8.99 14.65 -19.50
CA LYS A 59 10.27 14.03 -19.13
C LYS A 59 11.47 14.76 -19.75
N GLN A 60 11.37 15.21 -20.99
CA GLN A 60 12.44 16.01 -21.62
C GLN A 60 12.57 17.38 -20.96
N PHE A 61 11.45 18.04 -20.65
CA PHE A 61 11.44 19.29 -19.90
C PHE A 61 12.06 19.14 -18.51
N ALA A 62 11.72 18.11 -17.75
CA ALA A 62 12.33 17.87 -16.44
C ALA A 62 13.86 17.62 -16.51
N ARG A 63 14.36 17.07 -17.63
CA ARG A 63 15.78 16.74 -17.81
C ARG A 63 16.62 17.89 -18.35
N HIS A 64 16.07 18.65 -19.29
CA HIS A 64 16.78 19.70 -20.02
C HIS A 64 16.29 21.12 -19.66
N GLY A 65 15.29 21.23 -18.79
CA GLY A 65 14.65 22.49 -18.42
C GLY A 65 13.96 23.15 -19.61
N ALA A 66 13.92 24.49 -19.59
CA ALA A 66 13.36 25.29 -20.68
C ALA A 66 14.10 25.12 -22.02
N ALA A 67 15.34 24.61 -22.02
CA ALA A 67 16.08 24.30 -23.24
C ALA A 67 15.44 23.15 -24.05
N SER A 68 14.48 22.41 -23.48
CA SER A 68 13.70 21.41 -24.21
C SER A 68 12.71 22.01 -25.22
N GLY A 69 12.35 23.29 -25.07
CA GLY A 69 11.35 23.95 -25.91
C GLY A 69 9.90 23.53 -25.63
N VAL A 70 9.64 22.74 -24.59
CA VAL A 70 8.29 22.36 -24.17
C VAL A 70 7.65 23.53 -23.42
N ASP A 71 6.41 23.87 -23.79
CA ASP A 71 5.62 24.87 -23.07
C ASP A 71 5.33 24.39 -21.62
N PRO A 72 5.73 25.14 -20.59
CA PRO A 72 5.41 24.79 -19.20
C PRO A 72 3.90 24.67 -18.95
N GLY A 73 3.08 25.46 -19.66
CA GLY A 73 1.62 25.45 -19.55
C GLY A 73 1.00 24.07 -19.79
N SER A 74 1.56 23.34 -20.76
CA SER A 74 1.10 21.99 -21.12
C SER A 74 1.42 20.91 -20.07
N LEU A 75 2.23 21.21 -19.06
CA LEU A 75 2.58 20.25 -18.01
C LEU A 75 1.47 20.07 -16.97
N TRP A 76 0.62 21.09 -16.80
CA TRP A 76 -0.55 21.00 -15.94
C TRP A 76 -1.68 20.26 -16.66
N PRO A 77 -2.56 19.58 -15.91
CA PRO A 77 -3.74 18.93 -16.48
C PRO A 77 -4.58 19.92 -17.29
N SER A 78 -5.19 19.44 -18.36
CA SER A 78 -6.22 20.21 -19.04
C SER A 78 -7.44 20.38 -18.13
N ARG A 79 -8.31 21.35 -18.44
CA ARG A 79 -9.55 21.56 -17.68
C ARG A 79 -10.41 20.30 -17.61
N GLU A 80 -10.48 19.53 -18.69
CA GLU A 80 -11.24 18.28 -18.75
C GLU A 80 -10.64 17.22 -17.83
N GLN A 81 -9.32 17.01 -17.90
CA GLN A 81 -8.60 16.08 -17.04
C GLN A 81 -8.72 16.47 -15.56
N LEU A 82 -8.70 17.77 -15.25
CA LEU A 82 -8.87 18.26 -13.88
C LEU A 82 -10.26 17.94 -13.34
N LEU A 83 -11.31 18.10 -14.14
CA LEU A 83 -12.68 17.77 -13.74
C LEU A 83 -12.86 16.26 -13.52
N GLU A 84 -12.26 15.43 -14.37
CA GLU A 84 -12.26 13.98 -14.21
C GLU A 84 -11.54 13.57 -12.91
N LEU A 85 -10.35 14.12 -12.66
CA LEU A 85 -9.60 13.88 -11.42
C LEU A 85 -10.38 14.33 -10.17
N GLU A 86 -11.01 15.51 -10.20
CA GLU A 86 -11.85 15.98 -9.09
C GLU A 86 -13.06 15.06 -8.85
N ALA A 87 -13.66 14.53 -9.91
CA ALA A 87 -14.78 13.61 -9.79
C ALA A 87 -14.36 12.27 -9.19
N GLU A 88 -13.25 11.70 -9.68
CA GLU A 88 -12.65 10.49 -9.13
C GLU A 88 -12.26 10.68 -7.66
N GLU A 89 -11.65 11.82 -7.31
CA GLU A 89 -11.27 12.13 -5.93
C GLU A 89 -12.50 12.22 -5.02
N ARG A 90 -13.57 12.88 -5.45
CA ARG A 90 -14.81 13.00 -4.66
C ARG A 90 -15.51 11.66 -4.47
N GLU A 91 -15.43 10.76 -5.44
CA GLU A 91 -16.05 9.44 -5.37
C GLU A 91 -15.28 8.51 -4.43
N TRP A 92 -13.96 8.46 -4.56
CA TRP A 92 -13.13 7.48 -3.85
C TRP A 92 -12.53 7.99 -2.53
N TYR A 93 -12.28 9.29 -2.43
CA TYR A 93 -11.66 9.92 -1.26
C TYR A 93 -12.64 10.87 -0.57
N PRO A 94 -13.53 10.33 0.30
CA PRO A 94 -14.48 11.16 1.03
C PRO A 94 -13.76 12.15 1.95
N SER A 95 -14.44 13.23 2.29
CA SER A 95 -13.90 14.20 3.25
C SER A 95 -13.72 13.58 4.65
N LEU A 96 -12.80 14.15 5.42
CA LEU A 96 -12.55 13.72 6.80
C LEU A 96 -13.80 13.78 7.68
N ALA A 97 -14.67 14.78 7.48
CA ALA A 97 -15.91 14.92 8.23
C ALA A 97 -16.84 13.71 8.00
N VAL A 98 -17.02 13.31 6.73
CA VAL A 98 -17.84 12.14 6.36
C VAL A 98 -17.29 10.86 7.00
N MET A 99 -15.95 10.70 7.01
CA MET A 99 -15.30 9.57 7.65
C MET A 99 -15.56 9.55 9.16
N GLN A 100 -15.41 10.69 9.85
CA GLN A 100 -15.68 10.79 11.29
C GLN A 100 -17.14 10.50 11.64
N GLU A 101 -18.08 10.97 10.83
CA GLU A 101 -19.50 10.69 11.01
C GLU A 101 -19.82 9.21 10.81
N SER A 102 -19.28 8.58 9.78
CA SER A 102 -19.47 7.15 9.55
C SER A 102 -18.97 6.30 10.73
N LEU A 103 -17.81 6.64 11.31
CA LEU A 103 -17.26 5.96 12.47
C LEU A 103 -18.13 6.17 13.71
N ARG A 104 -18.64 7.38 13.94
CA ARG A 104 -19.57 7.67 15.04
C ARG A 104 -20.84 6.82 14.93
N VAL A 105 -21.42 6.71 13.72
CA VAL A 105 -22.61 5.90 13.47
C VAL A 105 -22.34 4.41 13.73
N GLN A 106 -21.19 3.91 13.27
CA GLN A 106 -20.79 2.51 13.52
C GLN A 106 -20.64 2.23 15.01
N GLN A 107 -19.94 3.10 15.74
CA GLN A 107 -19.74 2.98 17.19
C GLN A 107 -21.07 2.96 17.95
N LEU A 108 -21.98 3.90 17.65
CA LEU A 108 -23.30 3.93 18.27
C LEU A 108 -24.12 2.67 17.97
N ALA A 109 -24.06 2.15 16.75
CA ALA A 109 -24.76 0.94 16.38
C ALA A 109 -24.21 -0.31 17.10
N GLU A 110 -22.88 -0.38 17.28
CA GLU A 110 -22.24 -1.44 18.06
C GLU A 110 -22.61 -1.38 19.54
N GLU A 111 -22.60 -0.18 20.13
CA GLU A 111 -23.00 0.04 21.51
C GLU A 111 -24.47 -0.35 21.75
N GLN A 112 -25.38 0.04 20.85
CA GLN A 112 -26.79 -0.34 20.94
C GLN A 112 -26.96 -1.86 20.85
N LYS A 113 -26.26 -2.53 19.93
CA LYS A 113 -26.29 -4.00 19.82
C LYS A 113 -25.77 -4.66 21.08
N ARG A 114 -24.70 -4.13 21.67
CA ARG A 114 -24.13 -4.62 22.91
C ARG A 114 -25.12 -4.48 24.07
N GLN A 115 -25.70 -3.30 24.24
CA GLN A 115 -26.69 -3.03 25.29
C GLN A 115 -27.93 -3.93 25.16
N ALA A 116 -28.48 -4.07 23.94
CA ALA A 116 -29.62 -4.95 23.70
C ALA A 116 -29.30 -6.42 24.03
N ARG A 117 -28.08 -6.87 23.72
CA ARG A 117 -27.61 -8.21 24.08
C ARG A 117 -27.47 -8.37 25.60
N GLU A 118 -26.91 -7.39 26.28
CA GLU A 118 -26.75 -7.39 27.74
C GLU A 118 -28.13 -7.45 28.43
N GLN A 119 -29.08 -6.61 28.00
CA GLN A 119 -30.47 -6.63 28.51
C GLN A 119 -31.14 -7.98 28.28
N LEU A 120 -31.00 -8.59 27.09
CA LEU A 120 -31.55 -9.91 26.82
C LEU A 120 -30.96 -10.98 27.74
N ILE A 121 -29.64 -10.93 27.99
CA ILE A 121 -28.97 -11.85 28.91
C ILE A 121 -29.52 -11.64 30.33
N GLU A 122 -29.66 -10.41 30.80
CA GLU A 122 -30.23 -10.09 32.11
C GLU A 122 -31.65 -10.63 32.27
N GLU A 123 -32.53 -10.40 31.30
CA GLU A 123 -33.90 -10.93 31.31
C GLU A 123 -33.95 -12.45 31.33
N CYS A 124 -33.10 -13.11 30.54
CA CYS A 124 -33.00 -14.57 30.51
C CYS A 124 -32.50 -15.09 31.87
N MET A 125 -31.44 -14.48 32.40
CA MET A 125 -30.84 -14.85 33.69
C MET A 125 -31.81 -14.65 34.85
N ALA A 126 -32.67 -13.62 34.81
CA ALA A 126 -33.72 -13.41 35.81
C ALA A 126 -34.77 -14.54 35.80
N LYS A 127 -35.08 -15.13 34.63
CA LYS A 127 -36.03 -16.25 34.48
C LYS A 127 -35.41 -17.62 34.81
N MET A 128 -34.08 -17.74 34.77
CA MET A 128 -33.37 -19.01 34.95
C MET A 128 -33.69 -19.74 36.27
N PRO A 129 -33.74 -19.09 37.45
CA PRO A 129 -34.01 -19.79 38.71
C PRO A 129 -35.35 -20.54 38.70
N GLN A 130 -36.41 -19.89 38.23
CA GLN A 130 -37.74 -20.49 38.12
C GLN A 130 -37.75 -21.65 37.11
N MET A 131 -37.04 -21.51 35.99
CA MET A 131 -36.91 -22.59 35.01
C MET A 131 -36.18 -23.81 35.59
N ILE A 132 -35.12 -23.59 36.39
CA ILE A 132 -34.37 -24.67 37.06
C ILE A 132 -35.27 -25.41 38.06
N GLU A 133 -36.04 -24.68 38.87
CA GLU A 133 -36.98 -25.30 39.82
C GLU A 133 -38.03 -26.16 39.11
N ASN A 134 -38.65 -25.63 38.07
CA ASN A 134 -39.63 -26.35 37.26
C ASN A 134 -39.02 -27.61 36.63
N TRP A 135 -37.80 -27.52 36.09
CA TRP A 135 -37.10 -28.66 35.53
C TRP A 135 -36.79 -29.74 36.59
N ARG A 136 -36.33 -29.34 37.78
CA ARG A 136 -36.07 -30.29 38.89
C ARG A 136 -37.34 -31.03 39.31
N ARG A 137 -38.47 -30.32 39.44
CA ARG A 137 -39.78 -30.92 39.75
C ARG A 137 -40.19 -31.94 38.67
N GLN A 138 -40.03 -31.59 37.39
CA GLN A 138 -40.31 -32.52 36.29
C GLN A 138 -39.43 -33.78 36.34
N GLN A 139 -38.15 -33.65 36.67
CA GLN A 139 -37.25 -34.80 36.79
C GLN A 139 -37.64 -35.72 37.95
N GLN A 140 -38.04 -35.16 39.10
CA GLN A 140 -38.53 -35.95 40.23
C GLN A 140 -39.81 -36.71 39.85
N ALA A 141 -40.79 -36.04 39.27
CA ALA A 141 -42.03 -36.68 38.82
C ALA A 141 -41.79 -37.79 37.79
N ARG A 142 -40.81 -37.62 36.89
CA ARG A 142 -40.40 -38.68 35.94
C ARG A 142 -39.78 -39.88 36.66
N ARG A 143 -38.93 -39.65 37.67
CA ARG A 143 -38.30 -40.72 38.46
C ARG A 143 -39.35 -41.52 39.25
N GLU A 144 -40.28 -40.82 39.90
CA GLU A 144 -41.37 -41.45 40.66
C GLU A 144 -42.26 -42.33 39.77
N LYS A 145 -42.66 -41.82 38.59
CA LYS A 145 -43.41 -42.61 37.60
C LYS A 145 -42.64 -43.86 37.17
N ALA A 146 -41.35 -43.71 36.88
CA ALA A 146 -40.51 -44.84 36.48
C ALA A 146 -40.35 -45.88 37.60
N GLN A 147 -40.30 -45.47 38.87
CA GLN A 147 -40.28 -46.38 40.02
C GLN A 147 -41.61 -47.10 40.17
N ALA A 148 -42.73 -46.38 40.11
CA ALA A 148 -44.07 -46.98 40.18
C ALA A 148 -44.32 -47.99 39.05
N ASP A 149 -43.83 -47.72 37.83
CA ASP A 149 -43.94 -48.65 36.71
C ASP A 149 -43.05 -49.89 36.90
N LYS A 150 -41.86 -49.75 37.49
CA LYS A 150 -41.02 -50.90 37.87
C LYS A 150 -41.69 -51.77 38.93
N GLU A 151 -42.26 -51.16 39.96
CA GLU A 151 -42.98 -51.88 41.03
C GLU A 151 -44.23 -52.59 40.50
N ARG A 152 -44.99 -51.94 39.58
CA ARG A 152 -46.12 -52.58 38.89
C ARG A 152 -45.68 -53.77 38.07
N ARG A 153 -44.57 -53.67 37.32
CA ARG A 153 -44.02 -54.79 36.55
C ARG A 153 -43.54 -55.94 37.44
N ALA A 154 -42.92 -55.62 38.58
CA ALA A 154 -42.47 -56.64 39.55
C ALA A 154 -43.62 -57.37 40.25
N ARG A 155 -44.78 -56.72 40.44
CA ARG A 155 -45.99 -57.35 40.99
C ARG A 155 -46.76 -58.24 40.00
N LEU A 156 -46.47 -58.13 38.71
CA LEU A 156 -47.12 -58.90 37.63
C LEU A 156 -46.27 -60.10 37.18
N GLN A 157 -45.10 -60.31 37.79
CA GLN A 157 -44.26 -61.51 37.66
C GLN A 157 -44.47 -62.42 38.87
#